data_AF-A0A7W7DAD4-F1
#
_entry.id   AF-A0A7W7DAD4-F1
#
_cell.length_a   1.000
_cell.length_b   1.000
_cell.length_c   1.000
_cell.angle_alpha   90.00
_cell.angle_beta   90.00
_cell.angle_gamma   90.00
#
_symmetry.space_group_name_H-M   'P 1'
#
loop_
_entity.id
_entity.type
_entity.pdbx_description
1 polymer ?
#
loop_
_entity_poly.entity_id
_entity_poly.type
_entity_poly.pdbx_seq_one_letter_code
_entity_poly.pdbx_strand_id
1 'polypeptide(L)'
;MLVLALIRHLPLDSAYVSALRGPEYAGWDRHAYMLADVYDAFNALTWLYQAAHSDKPKKVKPFPPYPRPGAQEAEKPTKPNPLLARLRGEDAPAPVIGPGSKVPLPPPRP
;
A
#
# COMPACT_ATOMS: atom_id res chain seq x y z
N MET A 1 2.97 2.74 -44.87
CA MET A 1 2.84 3.84 -43.87
C MET A 1 1.59 3.72 -43.00
N LEU A 2 0.43 3.29 -43.51
CA LEU A 2 -0.83 3.24 -42.75
C LEU A 2 -0.90 2.13 -41.67
N VAL A 3 -0.28 0.97 -41.91
CA VAL A 3 -0.22 -0.16 -40.96
C VAL A 3 0.54 0.19 -39.68
N LEU A 4 1.64 0.95 -39.80
CA LEU A 4 2.45 1.33 -38.63
C LEU A 4 1.69 2.29 -37.70
N ALA A 5 0.83 3.15 -38.27
CA ALA A 5 -0.02 4.06 -37.50
C ALA A 5 -1.08 3.30 -36.68
N LEU A 6 -1.69 2.26 -37.26
CA LEU A 6 -2.67 1.41 -36.57
C LEU A 6 -2.05 0.66 -35.39
N ILE A 7 -0.83 0.13 -35.55
CA ILE A 7 -0.10 -0.55 -34.46
C ILE A 7 0.21 0.44 -33.34
N ARG A 8 0.56 1.69 -33.66
CA ARG A 8 0.92 2.72 -32.68
C ARG A 8 -0.27 3.29 -31.91
N HIS A 9 -1.46 3.27 -32.51
CA HIS A 9 -2.71 3.76 -31.91
C HIS A 9 -3.64 2.64 -31.46
N LEU A 10 -3.10 1.43 -31.29
CA LEU A 10 -3.89 0.30 -30.84
C LEU A 10 -4.39 0.57 -29.40
N PRO A 11 -5.68 0.32 -29.12
CA PRO A 11 -6.24 0.60 -27.80
C PRO A 11 -5.65 -0.36 -26.75
N LEU A 12 -5.68 0.09 -25.50
CA LEU A 12 -4.99 -0.57 -24.38
C LEU A 12 -5.59 -1.95 -24.08
N ASP A 13 -6.87 -2.14 -24.37
CA ASP A 13 -7.64 -3.38 -24.23
C ASP A 13 -7.43 -4.38 -25.38
N SER A 14 -6.65 -4.02 -26.40
CA SER A 14 -6.46 -4.88 -27.57
C SER A 14 -5.80 -6.21 -27.21
N ALA A 15 -6.21 -7.26 -27.93
CA ALA A 15 -5.69 -8.63 -27.75
C ALA A 15 -4.15 -8.72 -27.89
N TYR A 16 -3.54 -7.81 -28.66
CA TYR A 16 -2.09 -7.70 -28.78
C TYR A 16 -1.43 -7.19 -27.49
N VAL A 17 -1.99 -6.13 -26.88
CA VAL A 17 -1.46 -5.56 -25.63
C VAL A 17 -1.62 -6.54 -24.47
N SER A 18 -2.74 -7.26 -24.39
CA SER A 18 -2.92 -8.33 -23.39
C SER A 18 -1.96 -9.49 -23.61
N ALA A 19 -1.69 -9.88 -24.87
CA ALA A 19 -0.71 -10.94 -25.16
C ALA A 19 0.73 -10.55 -24.77
N LEU A 20 1.09 -9.26 -24.86
CA LEU A 20 2.40 -8.76 -24.44
C LEU A 20 2.57 -8.63 -22.93
N ARG A 21 1.52 -8.22 -22.22
CA ARG A 21 1.58 -7.93 -20.78
C ARG A 21 1.24 -9.12 -19.90
N GLY A 22 0.45 -10.06 -20.42
CA GLY A 22 -0.02 -11.22 -19.69
C GLY A 22 -1.56 -11.30 -19.64
N PRO A 23 -2.11 -12.51 -19.48
CA PRO A 23 -3.55 -12.73 -19.48
C PRO A 23 -4.27 -12.00 -18.34
N GLU A 24 -3.60 -11.70 -17.23
CA GLU A 24 -4.21 -10.92 -16.14
C GLU A 24 -4.57 -9.47 -16.52
N TYR A 25 -3.99 -8.93 -17.59
CA TYR A 25 -4.30 -7.58 -18.09
C TYR A 25 -5.48 -7.55 -19.08
N ALA A 26 -6.07 -8.71 -19.39
CA ALA A 26 -7.23 -8.77 -20.27
C ALA A 26 -8.44 -8.05 -19.64
N GLY A 27 -9.10 -7.17 -20.40
CA GLY A 27 -10.23 -6.37 -19.92
C GLY A 27 -9.87 -5.14 -19.09
N TRP A 28 -8.58 -4.92 -18.80
CA TRP A 28 -8.11 -3.73 -18.10
C TRP A 28 -7.86 -2.58 -19.07
N ASP A 29 -8.93 -1.88 -19.40
CA ASP A 29 -8.84 -0.59 -20.09
C ASP A 29 -8.64 0.58 -19.10
N ARG A 30 -8.32 1.77 -19.63
CA ARG A 30 -8.23 3.02 -18.88
C ARG A 30 -9.43 3.24 -17.96
N HIS A 31 -10.64 2.96 -18.46
CA HIS A 31 -11.86 3.11 -17.67
C HIS A 31 -11.93 2.14 -16.49
N ALA A 32 -11.44 0.91 -16.65
CA ALA A 32 -11.38 -0.08 -15.56
C ALA A 32 -10.42 0.38 -14.45
N TYR A 33 -9.25 0.93 -14.82
CA TYR A 33 -8.32 1.53 -13.85
C TYR A 33 -8.93 2.72 -13.11
N MET A 34 -9.59 3.63 -13.83
CA MET A 34 -10.25 4.79 -13.21
C MET A 34 -11.37 4.37 -12.25
N LEU A 35 -12.16 3.37 -12.63
CA LEU A 35 -13.24 2.87 -11.78
C LEU A 35 -12.70 2.19 -10.51
N ALA A 36 -11.60 1.43 -10.64
CA ALA A 36 -10.92 0.84 -9.49
C ALA A 36 -10.42 1.92 -8.51
N ASP A 37 -9.85 3.01 -9.01
CA ASP A 37 -9.40 4.13 -8.16
C ASP A 37 -10.58 4.84 -7.47
N VAL A 38 -11.70 5.03 -8.17
CA VAL A 38 -12.92 5.60 -7.58
C VAL A 38 -13.49 4.68 -6.49
N TYR A 39 -13.53 3.38 -6.73
CA TYR A 39 -13.96 2.38 -5.76
C TYR A 39 -13.09 2.41 -4.49
N ASP A 40 -11.78 2.48 -4.66
CA ASP A 40 -10.83 2.56 -3.55
C ASP A 40 -10.99 3.86 -2.74
N ALA A 41 -11.27 4.98 -3.41
CA ALA A 41 -11.57 6.25 -2.74
C ALA A 41 -12.85 6.17 -1.89
N PHE A 42 -13.90 5.54 -2.40
CA PHE A 42 -15.14 5.33 -1.62
C PHE A 42 -14.94 4.41 -0.43
N ASN A 43 -14.16 3.33 -0.60
CA ASN A 43 -13.80 2.43 0.49
C ASN A 43 -13.00 3.15 1.57
N ALA A 44 -12.03 3.98 1.18
CA ALA A 44 -11.27 4.80 2.13
C ALA A 44 -12.16 5.79 2.89
N LEU A 45 -13.10 6.44 2.21
CA LEU A 45 -14.03 7.37 2.82
C LEU A 45 -14.99 6.67 3.80
N THR A 46 -15.50 5.51 3.41
CA THR A 46 -16.38 4.69 4.25
C THR A 46 -15.65 4.20 5.51
N TRP A 47 -14.41 3.74 5.34
CA TRP A 47 -13.54 3.37 6.46
C TRP A 47 -13.29 4.55 7.40
N LEU A 48 -12.96 5.73 6.85
CA LEU A 48 -12.73 6.93 7.65
C LEU A 48 -13.98 7.34 8.44
N TYR A 49 -15.14 7.29 7.80
CA TYR A 49 -16.42 7.57 8.45
C TYR A 49 -16.69 6.58 9.59
N GLN A 50 -16.51 5.29 9.34
CA GLN A 50 -16.69 4.24 10.34
C GLN A 50 -15.70 4.38 11.51
N ALA A 51 -14.43 4.68 11.22
CA ALA A 51 -13.42 4.92 12.23
C ALA A 51 -13.79 6.11 13.11
N ALA A 52 -14.24 7.23 12.51
CA ALA A 52 -14.62 8.45 13.22
C ALA A 52 -15.84 8.27 14.15
N HIS A 53 -16.79 7.41 13.77
CA HIS A 53 -18.04 7.19 14.51
C HIS A 53 -18.05 5.90 15.34
N SER A 54 -16.89 5.25 15.52
CA SER A 54 -16.78 4.05 16.33
C SER A 54 -16.17 4.35 17.70
N ASP A 55 -16.66 3.67 18.75
CA ASP A 55 -16.06 3.74 20.09
C ASP A 55 -14.62 3.18 20.13
N LYS A 56 -14.23 2.39 19.11
CA LYS A 56 -12.93 1.72 19.02
C LYS A 56 -12.30 1.96 17.63
N PRO A 57 -11.86 3.19 17.31
CA PRO A 57 -11.35 3.56 15.99
C PRO A 57 -10.19 2.68 15.54
N LYS A 58 -9.30 2.30 16.47
CA LYS A 58 -8.13 1.45 16.19
C LYS A 58 -8.47 0.02 15.78
N LYS A 59 -9.71 -0.45 15.99
CA LYS A 59 -10.16 -1.79 15.59
C LYS A 59 -10.81 -1.81 14.21
N VAL A 60 -11.16 -0.65 13.67
CA VAL A 60 -11.77 -0.53 12.36
C VAL A 60 -10.71 -0.77 11.28
N LYS A 61 -10.83 -1.89 10.58
CA LYS A 61 -9.88 -2.29 9.55
C LYS A 61 -10.21 -1.58 8.23
N PRO A 62 -9.21 -1.07 7.50
CA PRO A 62 -9.41 -0.60 6.13
C PRO A 62 -9.96 -1.72 5.24
N PHE A 63 -10.83 -1.35 4.32
CA PHE A 63 -11.24 -2.27 3.26
C PHE A 63 -10.04 -2.56 2.34
N PRO A 64 -9.93 -3.80 1.82
CA PRO A 64 -8.89 -4.11 0.85
C PRO A 64 -9.11 -3.29 -0.44
N PRO A 65 -8.03 -2.83 -1.09
CA PRO A 65 -8.10 -2.22 -2.40
C PRO A 65 -8.68 -3.19 -3.43
N TYR A 66 -9.25 -2.65 -4.51
CA TYR A 66 -9.70 -3.46 -5.64
C TYR A 66 -8.51 -4.23 -6.24
N PRO A 67 -8.66 -5.53 -6.57
CA PRO A 67 -7.57 -6.33 -7.12
C PRO A 67 -7.17 -5.82 -8.51
N ARG A 68 -5.90 -5.45 -8.70
CA ARG A 68 -5.35 -4.93 -9.97
C ARG A 68 -4.28 -5.88 -10.53
N PRO A 69 -4.12 -5.97 -11.86
CA PRO A 69 -3.05 -6.75 -12.47
C PRO A 69 -1.69 -6.21 -12.04
N GLY A 70 -0.78 -7.11 -11.67
CA GLY A 70 0.55 -6.75 -11.20
C GLY A 70 0.62 -6.13 -9.80
N ALA A 71 -0.51 -5.96 -9.09
CA ALA A 71 -0.49 -5.53 -7.69
C ALA A 71 -0.03 -6.70 -6.82
N GLN A 72 1.20 -6.63 -6.31
CA GLN A 72 1.66 -7.50 -5.24
C GLN A 72 1.13 -6.96 -3.90
N GLU A 73 0.57 -7.83 -3.07
CA GLU A 73 0.25 -7.46 -1.69
C GLU A 73 1.55 -6.96 -1.02
N ALA A 74 1.54 -5.71 -0.56
CA ALA A 74 2.68 -5.16 0.15
C ALA A 74 2.89 -5.95 1.45
N GLU A 75 3.88 -6.85 1.44
CA GLU A 75 4.34 -7.50 2.66
C GLU A 75 4.72 -6.42 3.67
N LYS A 76 4.07 -6.43 4.84
CA LYS A 76 4.42 -5.49 5.90
C LYS A 76 5.86 -5.79 6.32
N PRO A 77 6.81 -4.84 6.15
CA PRO A 77 8.16 -5.08 6.63
C PRO A 77 8.10 -5.24 8.15
N THR A 78 8.45 -6.42 8.63
CA THR A 78 8.65 -6.69 10.06
C THR A 78 9.89 -5.92 10.51
N LYS A 79 9.73 -4.63 10.76
CA LYS A 79 10.80 -3.83 11.36
C LYS A 79 10.87 -4.23 12.84
N PRO A 80 12.03 -4.68 13.35
CA PRO A 80 12.18 -4.97 14.76
C PRO A 80 11.93 -3.69 15.57
N ASN A 81 11.03 -3.77 16.53
CA ASN A 81 10.73 -2.63 17.42
C ASN A 81 11.92 -2.44 18.38
N PRO A 82 12.69 -1.34 18.28
CA PRO A 82 13.90 -1.15 19.07
C PRO A 82 13.61 -1.06 20.57
N LEU A 83 12.39 -0.67 20.97
CA LEU A 83 11.96 -0.66 22.37
C LEU A 83 11.78 -2.07 22.94
N LEU A 84 11.24 -3.01 22.15
CA LEU A 84 11.08 -4.41 22.55
C LEU A 84 12.41 -5.15 22.61
N ALA A 85 13.38 -4.77 21.78
CA ALA A 85 14.74 -5.31 21.82
C ALA A 85 15.47 -4.86 23.10
N ARG A 86 15.39 -3.57 23.45
CA ARG A 86 15.99 -3.07 24.70
C ARG A 86 15.31 -3.56 25.96
N LEU A 87 13.99 -3.76 25.96
CA LEU A 87 13.29 -4.36 27.10
C LEU A 87 13.74 -5.80 27.35
N ARG A 88 14.17 -6.50 26.29
CA ARG A 88 14.78 -7.83 26.34
C ARG A 88 16.26 -7.83 26.74
N GLY A 89 16.87 -6.66 26.95
CA GLY A 89 18.27 -6.53 27.33
C GLY A 89 19.25 -6.55 26.15
N GLU A 90 18.77 -6.41 24.92
CA GLU A 90 19.62 -6.32 23.73
C GLU A 90 20.07 -4.86 23.50
N ASP A 91 21.34 -4.64 23.15
CA ASP A 91 21.91 -3.33 22.82
C ASP A 91 21.42 -2.82 21.46
N ALA A 92 20.13 -2.54 21.32
CA ALA A 92 19.60 -1.87 20.14
C ALA A 92 20.00 -0.38 20.17
N PRO A 93 20.13 0.34 19.05
CA PRO A 93 20.38 1.78 19.02
C PRO A 93 19.20 2.57 19.61
N ALA A 94 19.46 3.75 20.19
CA ALA A 94 18.41 4.56 20.80
C ALA A 94 17.44 5.05 19.72
N PRO A 95 16.12 4.99 19.96
CA PRO A 95 15.16 5.49 18.98
C PRO A 95 15.35 7.00 18.81
N VAL A 96 15.75 7.42 17.62
CA VAL A 96 15.85 8.83 17.25
C VAL A 96 14.45 9.31 16.89
N ILE A 97 13.80 10.01 17.82
CA ILE A 97 12.48 10.61 17.61
C ILE A 97 12.71 12.03 17.10
N GLY A 98 12.99 12.15 15.79
CA GLY A 98 13.22 13.45 15.15
C GLY A 98 14.60 14.07 15.40
N PRO A 99 14.93 15.19 14.73
CA PRO A 99 16.25 15.80 14.79
C PRO A 99 16.51 16.38 16.19
N GLY A 100 17.53 15.85 16.89
CA GLY A 100 18.02 16.43 18.16
C GLY A 100 17.40 15.88 19.46
N SER A 101 16.34 15.08 19.40
CA SER A 101 15.71 14.52 20.61
C SER A 101 16.44 13.27 21.09
N LYS A 102 17.03 13.33 22.29
CA LYS A 102 17.51 12.15 23.03
C LYS A 102 16.63 11.96 24.25
N VAL A 103 16.03 10.77 24.40
CA VAL A 103 15.29 10.41 25.60
C VAL A 103 16.27 10.24 26.77
N PRO A 104 16.06 10.88 27.93
CA PRO A 104 16.89 10.66 29.11
C PRO A 104 16.83 9.20 29.55
N LEU A 105 17.99 8.60 29.77
CA LEU A 105 18.11 7.19 30.13
C LEU A 105 17.78 6.98 31.62
N PRO A 106 17.02 5.94 31.99
CA PRO A 106 17.00 5.47 33.37
C PRO A 106 18.38 4.87 33.73
N PRO A 107 18.80 4.95 35.01
CA PRO A 107 20.09 4.45 35.44
C PRO A 107 20.23 2.94 35.19
N PRO A 108 21.46 2.45 34.91
CA PRO A 108 21.69 1.01 34.77
C PRO A 108 21.28 0.30 36.06
N ARG A 109 20.55 -0.81 35.93
CA ARG A 109 20.23 -1.67 37.07
C ARG A 109 21.53 -2.36 37.54
N PRO A 110 21.75 -2.47 38.87
CA PRO A 110 22.89 -3.19 39.43
C PRO A 110 22.84 -4.68 39.09
#